data_AF-A0A0D3RJX5-F1
#
_entry.id   AF-A0A0D3RJX5-F1
#
_cell.length_a   1.000
_cell.length_b   1.000
_cell.length_c   1.000
_cell.angle_alpha   90.00
_cell.angle_beta   90.00
_cell.angle_gamma   90.00
#
_symmetry.space_group_name_H-M   'P 1'
#
loop_
_entity.id
_entity.type
_entity.pdbx_description
1 polymer ?
#
loop_
_entity_poly.entity_id
_entity_poly.type
_entity_poly.pdbx_seq_one_letter_code
_entity_poly.pdbx_strand_id
1 'polypeptide(L)'
;MLLNWQGRHFMEINHSRITSYEIADYMIRTKSLLSAKELAAILEKEYPHLDVDKRDVYLRLKAIAVSKYSSVLIDDSTRPRRFQIHSLNPEFFRRSRAPRRFDEKLQNELYMTQDEKERREHQPWVMARQLFNKVARQHRHYGNATSARI
;
A
#
# COMPACT_ATOMS: atom_id res chain seq x y z
N MET A 1 29.55 -51.53 -12.29
CA MET A 1 29.92 -50.10 -12.41
C MET A 1 28.66 -49.39 -12.90
N LEU A 2 27.93 -48.71 -12.00
CA LEU A 2 27.93 -47.24 -11.86
C LEU A 2 27.55 -46.57 -13.21
N LEU A 3 26.38 -45.98 -13.40
CA LEU A 3 25.90 -44.79 -12.69
C LEU A 3 24.38 -44.61 -12.79
N ASN A 4 23.76 -44.39 -11.63
CA ASN A 4 22.45 -43.76 -11.48
C ASN A 4 22.50 -42.32 -12.03
N TRP A 5 21.80 -42.06 -13.13
CA TRP A 5 21.45 -40.69 -13.54
C TRP A 5 20.08 -40.34 -12.96
N GLN A 6 20.02 -40.11 -11.65
CA GLN A 6 18.94 -39.33 -11.08
C GLN A 6 19.07 -37.91 -11.66
N GLY A 7 18.17 -37.58 -12.58
CA GLY A 7 17.88 -36.22 -12.96
C GLY A 7 17.46 -35.45 -11.72
N ARG A 8 18.42 -34.77 -11.09
CA ARG A 8 18.13 -33.68 -10.16
C ARG A 8 17.46 -32.60 -11.01
N HIS A 9 16.13 -32.61 -11.02
CA HIS A 9 15.35 -31.40 -11.25
C HIS A 9 15.81 -30.37 -10.20
N PHE A 10 16.84 -29.61 -10.53
CA PHE A 10 17.04 -28.31 -9.93
C PHE A 10 15.80 -27.50 -10.35
N MET A 11 14.80 -27.45 -9.48
CA MET A 11 13.86 -26.35 -9.52
C MET A 11 14.71 -25.10 -9.28
N GLU A 12 15.11 -24.43 -10.36
CA GLU A 12 15.47 -23.02 -10.29
C GLU A 12 14.25 -22.32 -9.69
N ILE A 13 14.27 -22.13 -8.37
CA ILE A 13 13.39 -21.18 -7.72
C ILE A 13 13.85 -19.85 -8.30
N ASN A 14 13.19 -19.40 -9.37
CA ASN A 14 13.37 -18.08 -9.93
C ASN A 14 12.97 -17.10 -8.83
N HIS A 15 13.94 -16.73 -7.99
CA HIS A 15 13.74 -15.77 -6.93
C HIS A 15 13.36 -14.46 -7.59
N SER A 16 12.08 -14.19 -7.43
CA SER A 16 11.45 -13.01 -7.94
C SER A 16 12.06 -11.81 -7.21
N ARG A 17 12.66 -10.87 -7.95
CA ARG A 17 13.25 -9.66 -7.34
C ARG A 17 12.19 -8.90 -6.55
N ILE A 18 12.59 -8.38 -5.40
CA ILE A 18 11.73 -7.52 -4.59
C ILE A 18 11.25 -6.30 -5.39
N THR A 19 10.03 -5.84 -5.15
CA THR A 19 9.45 -4.70 -5.86
C THR A 19 9.24 -3.53 -4.90
N SER A 20 8.89 -2.38 -5.46
CA SER A 20 8.57 -1.20 -4.65
C SER A 20 7.30 -1.40 -3.81
N TYR A 21 6.46 -2.38 -4.16
CA TYR A 21 5.24 -2.69 -3.42
C TYR A 21 5.54 -3.33 -2.08
N GLU A 22 6.33 -4.41 -2.03
CA GLU A 22 6.66 -5.10 -0.77
C GLU A 22 7.42 -4.16 0.18
N ILE A 23 8.30 -3.32 -0.37
CA ILE A 23 9.02 -2.27 0.38
C ILE A 23 8.02 -1.27 0.99
N ALA A 24 7.10 -0.73 0.19
CA ALA A 24 6.16 0.27 0.64
C ALA A 24 5.15 -0.29 1.64
N ASP A 25 4.61 -1.50 1.39
CA ASP A 25 3.67 -2.17 2.29
C ASP A 25 4.28 -2.37 3.68
N TYR A 26 5.49 -2.91 3.74
CA TYR A 26 6.21 -3.07 5.00
C TYR A 26 6.42 -1.75 5.74
N MET A 27 6.91 -0.73 5.05
CA MET A 27 7.24 0.55 5.66
C MET A 27 6.01 1.34 6.11
N ILE A 28 4.91 1.27 5.36
CA ILE A 28 3.64 1.93 5.73
C ILE A 28 3.03 1.23 6.95
N ARG A 29 3.07 -0.11 6.98
CA ARG A 29 2.53 -0.89 8.10
C ARG A 29 3.32 -0.66 9.39
N THR A 30 4.65 -0.65 9.32
CA THR A 30 5.52 -0.53 10.50
C THR A 30 5.83 0.91 10.89
N LYS A 31 5.62 1.87 9.99
CA LYS A 31 5.93 3.31 10.15
C LYS A 31 7.35 3.55 10.68
N SER A 32 8.28 2.65 10.41
CA SER A 32 9.63 2.67 10.97
C SER A 32 10.56 3.55 10.15
N LEU A 33 11.46 4.28 10.83
CA LEU A 33 12.53 5.06 10.21
C LEU A 33 13.74 4.16 9.99
N LEU A 34 13.98 3.71 8.76
CA LEU A 34 14.97 2.68 8.45
C LEU A 34 15.92 3.13 7.35
N SER A 35 17.19 2.74 7.46
CA SER A 35 18.12 2.79 6.34
C SER A 35 17.86 1.65 5.35
N ALA A 36 18.31 1.81 4.10
CA ALA A 36 18.17 0.75 3.10
C ALA A 36 18.85 -0.57 3.51
N LYS A 37 19.95 -0.50 4.28
CA LYS A 37 20.66 -1.68 4.77
C LYS A 37 19.85 -2.45 5.80
N GLU A 38 19.29 -1.74 6.77
CA GLU A 38 18.44 -2.34 7.81
C GLU A 38 17.18 -2.93 7.19
N LEU A 39 16.55 -2.17 6.29
CA LEU A 39 15.34 -2.60 5.60
C LEU A 39 15.57 -3.85 4.77
N ALA A 40 16.68 -3.94 4.01
CA ALA A 40 17.01 -5.12 3.24
C ALA A 40 17.15 -6.38 4.13
N ALA A 41 17.85 -6.27 5.27
CA ALA A 41 18.04 -7.39 6.19
C ALA A 41 16.72 -7.86 6.85
N ILE A 42 15.75 -6.96 6.99
CA ILE A 42 14.41 -7.31 7.47
C ILE A 42 13.60 -7.99 6.36
N LEU A 43 13.60 -7.42 5.16
CA LEU A 43 12.87 -7.94 4.01
C LEU A 43 13.36 -9.34 3.58
N GLU A 44 14.67 -9.62 3.70
CA GLU A 44 15.24 -10.96 3.50
C GLU A 44 14.61 -12.00 4.43
N LYS A 45 14.29 -11.62 5.68
CA LYS A 45 13.67 -12.52 6.67
C LYS A 45 12.17 -12.68 6.46
N GLU A 46 11.50 -11.60 6.08
CA GLU A 46 10.05 -11.56 5.93
C GLU A 46 9.59 -12.18 4.60
N TYR A 47 10.38 -12.02 3.54
CA TYR A 47 10.11 -12.56 2.22
C TYR A 47 11.27 -13.46 1.75
N PRO A 48 11.48 -14.64 2.38
CA PRO A 48 12.62 -15.52 2.07
C PRO A 48 12.57 -16.10 0.65
N HIS A 49 11.44 -15.96 -0.06
CA HIS A 49 11.27 -16.39 -1.43
C HIS A 49 11.66 -15.31 -2.46
N LEU A 50 11.93 -14.07 -2.03
CA LEU A 50 12.31 -12.97 -2.91
C LEU A 50 13.82 -12.72 -2.87
N ASP A 51 14.38 -12.30 -4.01
CA ASP A 51 15.76 -11.81 -4.07
C ASP A 51 15.79 -10.34 -3.66
N VAL A 52 16.52 -10.04 -2.58
CA VAL A 52 16.61 -8.72 -1.95
C VAL A 52 18.03 -8.20 -2.04
N ASP A 53 18.28 -7.28 -2.97
CA ASP A 53 19.56 -6.56 -3.05
C ASP A 53 19.46 -5.22 -2.32
N LYS A 54 20.40 -4.96 -1.40
CA LYS A 54 20.53 -3.68 -0.68
C LYS A 54 20.57 -2.48 -1.62
N ARG A 55 21.23 -2.61 -2.78
CA ARG A 55 21.30 -1.55 -3.78
C ARG A 55 19.94 -1.31 -4.42
N ASP A 56 19.22 -2.37 -4.78
CA ASP A 56 17.89 -2.27 -5.37
C ASP A 56 16.89 -1.65 -4.38
N VAL A 57 16.93 -2.07 -3.10
CA VAL A 57 16.13 -1.47 -2.03
C VAL A 57 16.40 0.04 -1.92
N TYR A 58 17.67 0.46 -1.91
CA TYR A 58 18.01 1.88 -1.86
C TYR A 58 17.50 2.66 -3.09
N LEU A 59 17.67 2.11 -4.29
CA LEU A 59 17.20 2.76 -5.52
C LEU A 59 15.67 2.91 -5.54
N ARG A 60 14.94 1.90 -5.05
CA ARG A 60 13.49 1.95 -4.92
C ARG A 60 13.03 2.95 -3.88
N LEU A 61 13.68 3.00 -2.71
CA LEU A 61 13.41 4.02 -1.69
C LEU A 61 13.65 5.42 -2.23
N LYS A 62 14.74 5.63 -2.97
CA LYS A 62 15.03 6.91 -3.63
C LYS A 62 13.96 7.27 -4.66
N ALA A 63 13.51 6.31 -5.48
CA ALA A 63 12.46 6.53 -6.45
C ALA A 63 11.10 6.86 -5.80
N ILE A 64 10.78 6.19 -4.69
CA ILE A 64 9.59 6.50 -3.89
C ILE A 64 9.73 7.92 -3.33
N ALA A 65 10.83 8.25 -2.66
CA ALA A 65 11.05 9.55 -2.03
C ALA A 65 10.96 10.75 -2.99
N VAL A 66 11.31 10.58 -4.26
CA VAL A 66 11.23 11.64 -5.29
C VAL A 66 9.82 11.72 -5.94
N SER A 67 8.96 10.73 -5.71
CA SER A 67 7.65 10.65 -6.34
C SER A 67 6.66 11.66 -5.77
N LYS A 68 5.96 12.37 -6.65
CA LYS A 68 4.80 13.23 -6.32
C LYS A 68 3.62 12.47 -5.70
N TYR A 69 3.62 11.15 -5.82
CA TYR A 69 2.56 10.27 -5.32
C TYR A 69 2.86 9.73 -3.92
N SER A 70 3.91 10.22 -3.26
CA SER A 70 4.39 9.68 -1.98
C SER A 70 4.49 10.77 -0.92
N SER A 71 4.33 10.36 0.35
CA SER A 71 4.69 11.16 1.52
C SER A 71 5.76 10.40 2.29
N VAL A 72 6.99 10.94 2.27
CA VAL A 72 8.18 10.29 2.82
C VAL A 72 8.96 11.29 3.66
N LEU A 73 9.32 10.90 4.87
CA LEU A 73 10.29 11.60 5.68
C LEU A 73 11.68 11.03 5.39
N ILE A 74 12.63 11.91 5.09
CA ILE A 74 14.02 11.57 4.82
C ILE A 74 14.86 12.20 5.92
N ASP A 75 15.58 11.36 6.65
CA ASP A 75 16.59 11.80 7.61
C ASP A 75 17.98 11.74 6.95
N ASP A 76 18.49 12.93 6.62
CA ASP A 76 19.80 13.17 6.00
C ASP A 76 20.87 13.54 7.04
N SER A 77 20.55 13.58 8.34
CA SER A 77 21.49 13.94 9.41
C SER A 77 22.60 12.93 9.61
N THR A 78 22.36 11.67 9.23
CA THR A 78 23.31 10.56 9.38
C THR A 78 23.48 9.80 8.06
N ARG A 79 24.64 9.16 7.89
CA ARG A 79 24.91 8.24 6.79
C ARG A 79 25.01 6.82 7.35
N PRO A 80 24.33 5.82 6.73
CA PRO A 80 23.43 5.90 5.58
C PRO A 80 22.10 6.62 5.86
N ARG A 81 21.52 7.26 4.84
CA ARG A 81 20.23 7.96 4.93
C ARG A 81 19.12 7.04 5.41
N ARG A 82 18.19 7.58 6.20
CA ARG A 82 17.03 6.84 6.69
C ARG A 82 15.75 7.39 6.07
N PHE A 83 14.81 6.50 5.84
CA PHE A 83 13.54 6.79 5.18
C PHE A 83 12.40 6.31 6.07
N GLN A 84 11.31 7.04 6.06
CA GLN A 84 10.04 6.63 6.66
C GLN A 84 8.93 6.98 5.67
N ILE A 85 8.16 6.00 5.25
CA ILE A 85 7.06 6.19 4.31
C ILE A 85 5.76 6.32 5.11
N HIS A 86 5.09 7.46 5.00
CA HIS A 86 3.82 7.70 5.68
C HIS A 86 2.63 7.23 4.84
N SER A 87 2.65 7.55 3.55
CA SER A 87 1.60 7.18 2.61
C SER A 87 2.15 7.12 1.19
N LEU A 88 1.50 6.30 0.37
CA LEU A 88 1.83 6.15 -1.04
C LEU A 88 0.53 5.99 -1.82
N ASN A 89 0.32 6.84 -2.81
CA ASN A 89 -0.85 6.76 -3.68
C ASN A 89 -0.68 5.56 -4.64
N PRO A 90 -1.72 4.73 -4.81
CA PRO A 90 -1.75 3.61 -5.75
C PRO A 90 -1.20 3.93 -7.14
N GLU A 91 -1.43 5.14 -7.65
CA GLU A 91 -0.98 5.60 -8.96
C GLU A 91 0.54 5.49 -9.18
N PHE A 92 1.33 5.50 -8.10
CA PHE A 92 2.77 5.23 -8.17
C PHE A 92 3.07 3.86 -8.80
N PHE A 93 2.24 2.86 -8.51
CA PHE A 93 2.42 1.49 -8.95
C PHE A 93 1.91 1.22 -10.36
N ARG A 94 1.17 2.16 -10.98
CA ARG A 94 0.56 1.95 -12.30
C ARG A 94 1.56 1.60 -13.40
N ARG A 95 2.81 2.08 -13.29
CA ARG A 95 3.91 1.78 -14.23
C ARG A 95 4.87 0.69 -13.72
N SER A 96 4.54 0.04 -12.61
CA SER A 96 5.39 -0.99 -12.02
C SER A 96 5.45 -2.22 -12.90
N ARG A 97 6.60 -2.91 -12.88
CA ARG A 97 6.88 -4.07 -13.73
C ARG A 97 6.25 -5.39 -13.25
N ALA A 98 5.55 -5.40 -12.11
CA ALA A 98 5.03 -6.62 -11.48
C ALA A 98 3.60 -6.46 -10.90
N PRO A 99 2.60 -6.11 -11.73
CA PRO A 99 1.23 -5.83 -11.24
C PRO A 99 0.53 -7.05 -10.62
N ARG A 100 0.95 -8.28 -10.95
CA ARG A 100 0.38 -9.52 -10.42
C ARG A 100 0.65 -9.77 -8.93
N ARG A 101 1.56 -9.02 -8.30
CA ARG A 101 1.93 -9.18 -6.88
C ARG A 101 1.22 -8.20 -5.95
N PHE A 102 0.40 -7.31 -6.49
CA PHE A 102 -0.35 -6.36 -5.69
C PHE A 102 -1.49 -7.05 -4.96
N ASP A 103 -1.82 -6.58 -3.77
CA ASP A 103 -3.04 -6.99 -3.08
C ASP A 103 -4.27 -6.72 -3.96
N GLU A 104 -5.31 -7.52 -3.80
CA GLU A 104 -6.54 -7.45 -4.59
C GLU A 104 -7.18 -6.07 -4.49
N LYS A 105 -7.15 -5.46 -3.30
CA LYS A 105 -7.62 -4.09 -3.07
C LYS A 105 -6.86 -3.08 -3.93
N LEU A 106 -5.54 -3.18 -3.97
CA LEU A 106 -4.70 -2.27 -4.76
C LEU A 106 -4.91 -2.49 -6.26
N GLN A 107 -5.05 -3.73 -6.71
CA GLN A 107 -5.39 -4.03 -8.11
C GLN A 107 -6.72 -3.40 -8.48
N ASN A 108 -7.76 -3.59 -7.66
CA ASN A 108 -9.07 -3.00 -7.89
C ASN A 108 -8.96 -1.46 -8.00
N GLU A 109 -8.28 -0.79 -7.06
CA GLU A 109 -8.11 0.67 -7.11
C GLU A 109 -7.34 1.17 -8.35
N LEU A 110 -6.37 0.41 -8.83
CA LEU A 110 -5.59 0.75 -10.03
C LEU A 110 -6.40 0.62 -11.33
N TYR A 111 -7.27 -0.39 -11.40
CA TYR A 111 -8.10 -0.71 -12.55
C TYR A 111 -9.48 -0.05 -12.53
N MET A 112 -9.86 0.62 -11.44
CA MET A 112 -11.10 1.40 -11.38
C MET A 112 -11.15 2.44 -12.50
N THR A 113 -12.27 2.46 -13.21
CA THR A 113 -12.62 3.49 -14.18
C THR A 113 -12.83 4.85 -13.49
N GLN A 114 -12.79 5.93 -14.27
CA GLN A 114 -13.01 7.27 -13.73
C GLN A 114 -14.40 7.41 -13.10
N ASP A 115 -15.44 6.89 -13.77
CA ASP A 115 -16.81 6.88 -13.28
C ASP A 115 -16.94 6.13 -11.95
N GLU A 116 -16.23 5.01 -11.77
CA GLU A 116 -16.23 4.25 -10.52
C GLU A 116 -15.54 5.02 -9.39
N LYS A 117 -14.45 5.74 -9.70
CA LYS A 117 -13.77 6.60 -8.72
C LYS A 117 -14.69 7.73 -8.25
N GLU A 118 -15.37 8.40 -9.19
CA GLU A 118 -16.33 9.46 -8.88
C GLU A 118 -17.51 8.93 -8.04
N ARG A 119 -18.04 7.75 -8.36
CA ARG A 119 -19.09 7.11 -7.54
C ARG A 119 -18.61 6.81 -6.12
N ARG A 120 -17.39 6.30 -5.96
CA ARG A 120 -16.80 6.01 -4.64
C ARG A 120 -16.66 7.29 -3.80
N GLU A 121 -16.24 8.39 -4.41
CA GLU A 121 -16.13 9.69 -3.74
C GLU A 121 -17.50 10.32 -3.43
N HIS A 122 -18.50 10.08 -4.29
CA HIS A 122 -19.86 10.60 -4.11
C HIS A 122 -20.63 9.88 -3.00
N GLN A 123 -20.38 8.57 -2.81
CA GLN A 123 -21.14 7.73 -1.89
C GLN A 123 -21.17 8.25 -0.43
N PRO A 124 -20.05 8.70 0.18
CA PRO A 124 -20.06 9.31 1.51
C PRO A 124 -20.97 10.54 1.62
N TRP A 125 -21.02 11.40 0.59
CA TRP A 125 -21.87 12.59 0.59
C TRP A 125 -23.35 12.23 0.58
N VAL A 126 -23.72 11.22 -0.20
CA VAL A 126 -25.08 10.68 -0.23
C VAL A 126 -25.45 10.13 1.15
N MET A 127 -24.57 9.34 1.76
CA MET A 127 -24.79 8.77 3.09
C MET A 127 -24.91 9.85 4.17
N ALA A 128 -24.03 10.86 4.15
CA ALA A 128 -24.10 11.99 5.08
C ALA A 128 -25.43 12.74 4.95
N ARG A 129 -25.87 13.04 3.71
CA ARG A 129 -27.15 13.69 3.45
C ARG A 129 -28.34 12.87 3.98
N GLN A 130 -28.33 11.56 3.78
CA GLN A 130 -29.38 10.67 4.30
C GLN A 130 -29.42 10.69 5.83
N LEU A 131 -28.25 10.65 6.48
CA LEU A 131 -28.13 10.72 7.94
C LEU A 131 -28.67 12.06 8.48
N PHE A 132 -28.25 13.18 7.89
CA PHE A 132 -28.76 14.51 8.27
C PHE A 132 -30.28 14.62 8.09
N ASN A 133 -30.81 14.13 6.97
CA ASN A 133 -32.26 14.13 6.73
C ASN A 133 -33.01 13.29 7.77
N LYS A 134 -32.45 12.16 8.20
CA LYS A 134 -33.06 11.30 9.23
C LYS A 134 -33.10 11.99 10.58
N VAL A 135 -32.00 12.61 11.00
CA VAL A 135 -31.93 13.40 12.24
C VAL A 135 -32.91 14.58 12.20
N ALA A 136 -32.94 15.32 11.10
CA ALA A 136 -33.86 16.45 10.92
C ALA A 136 -35.34 16.03 10.99
N ARG A 137 -35.69 14.88 10.39
CA ARG A 137 -37.06 14.33 10.47
C ARG A 137 -37.41 13.92 11.90
N GLN A 138 -36.52 13.23 12.61
CA GLN A 138 -36.74 12.85 14.00
C GLN A 138 -36.98 14.08 14.88
N HIS A 139 -36.15 15.13 14.74
CA HIS A 139 -36.33 16.36 15.50
C HIS A 139 -37.69 17.04 15.28
N ARG A 140 -38.20 17.05 14.04
CA ARG A 140 -39.55 17.57 13.74
C ARG A 140 -40.66 16.73 14.39
N HIS A 141 -40.52 15.41 14.39
CA HIS A 141 -41.50 14.52 15.03
C HIS A 141 -41.54 14.69 16.56
N TYR A 142 -40.38 14.84 17.22
CA TYR A 142 -40.33 15.08 18.67
C TYR A 142 -40.84 16.47 19.07
N GLY A 143 -40.51 17.52 18.29
CA GLY A 143 -41.00 18.89 18.56
C GLY A 143 -42.51 19.05 18.39
N ASN A 144 -43.13 18.32 17.45
CA ASN A 144 -44.59 18.34 17.28
C ASN A 144 -45.30 17.52 18.38
N ALA A 145 -44.67 16.46 18.90
CA ALA A 145 -45.24 15.65 19.98
C ALA A 145 -45.23 16.35 21.35
N THR A 146 -44.27 17.25 21.60
CA THR A 146 -44.26 18.12 22.79
C THR A 146 -45.21 19.30 22.68
N SER A 147 -45.41 19.87 21.49
CA SER A 147 -46.37 20.95 21.27
C SER A 147 -47.84 20.52 21.30
N ALA A 148 -48.15 19.23 21.06
CA ALA A 148 -49.50 18.68 21.10
C ALA A 148 -49.95 18.21 22.50
N ARG A 149 -49.13 18.41 23.54
CA ARG A 149 -49.40 18.00 24.94
C ARG A 149 -49.67 19.18 25.88
N ILE A 150 -49.82 20.39 25.35
CA ILE A 150 -50.29 21.60 26.06
C ILE A 150 -51.67 21.93 25.52
#